data_AF-A0A8C2WJL2-F1
#
_entry.id   AF-A0A8C2WJL2-F1
#
_cell.length_a   1.000
_cell.length_b   1.000
_cell.length_c   1.000
_cell.angle_alpha   90.00
_cell.angle_beta   90.00
_cell.angle_gamma   90.00
#
_symmetry.space_group_name_H-M   'P 1'
#
loop_
_entity.id
_entity.type
_entity.pdbx_description
1 polymer ?
#
loop_
_entity_poly.entity_id
_entity_poly.type
_entity_poly.pdbx_seq_one_letter_code
_entity_poly.pdbx_strand_id
1 'polypeptide(L)'
;LISVLALLDLSADKGLISVLALLDLSADKGLISVLVLLDLSADKGLISVLALLDLSADKGLISVLVLLDLSADKGLISVLALLDLSADKGLISVLVLLDLSADKGLISVLVLLDLSADKGLISVLVLLDLSADKGLISVLALLDLSADKGLISVLALLDLSADKGLISVLVLLDLSADKGLISVLALLDLSADKGLISVLVLLDLSADKGLISVLALLDLSADKGLISILVLLDLSADKGLISVLALLDLSADKGLISVLLLLDLSADKGLISVLALLDLSADKGLISVLALLDLSADKGLISVLVLLDLSADKGLISVLVFLDLSAAFDTIDHDILLQRLDQSIGISCTALSWFKSYLSDRSQFVFVNDEASMTTNVNHGVPQGSVLEPILFTLYMLPLGNIIRKHSKNIHCYADDTQLYLSIKPEETNQLAKIQECLKDIKTWMTCNFLMLNSDNTEVILLGPEHLRDQLSGDVVSVDGISLASNTTVKNLGVIFDRDLSFNSHVKQISRIAFFHLRNI
;
A
#
# COMPACT_ATOMS: atom_id res chain seq x y z
N LEU A 1 -19.51 -6.35 36.71
CA LEU A 1 -20.18 -5.60 35.63
C LEU A 1 -20.24 -4.15 36.09
N ILE A 2 -19.43 -3.30 35.50
CA ILE A 2 -19.52 -1.84 35.65
C ILE A 2 -20.08 -1.33 34.32
N SER A 3 -21.24 -0.69 34.35
CA SER A 3 -21.91 -0.16 33.16
C SER A 3 -22.29 1.30 33.38
N VAL A 4 -21.87 2.18 32.48
CA VAL A 4 -22.19 3.61 32.49
C VAL A 4 -22.91 3.97 31.21
N LEU A 5 -24.06 4.63 31.35
CA LEU A 5 -24.90 5.11 30.25
C LEU A 5 -25.08 6.63 30.37
N ALA A 6 -24.66 7.36 29.34
CA ALA A 6 -24.99 8.76 29.14
C ALA A 6 -25.88 8.90 27.89
N LEU A 7 -27.09 9.44 28.06
CA LEU A 7 -28.05 9.67 26.99
C LEU A 7 -28.55 11.11 27.08
N LEU A 8 -28.38 11.88 26.01
CA LEU A 8 -28.77 13.28 25.95
C LEU A 8 -29.36 13.62 24.57
N ASP A 9 -30.49 14.33 24.57
CA ASP A 9 -31.16 14.88 23.39
C ASP A 9 -31.42 16.37 23.67
N LEU A 10 -30.78 17.26 22.91
CA LEU A 10 -30.88 18.71 23.10
C LEU A 10 -30.94 19.46 21.76
N SER A 11 -31.79 20.48 21.71
CA SER A 11 -31.86 21.44 20.59
C SER A 11 -31.71 22.88 21.07
N ALA A 12 -30.99 23.72 20.32
CA ALA A 12 -30.85 25.14 20.61
C ALA A 12 -30.88 26.04 19.35
N ASP A 13 -31.70 27.10 19.38
CA ASP A 13 -31.75 28.08 18.29
C ASP A 13 -30.50 28.97 18.22
N LYS A 14 -29.94 29.35 19.38
CA LYS A 14 -28.70 30.13 19.50
C LYS A 14 -27.96 29.79 20.80
N GLY A 15 -26.64 29.59 20.75
CA GLY A 15 -25.81 29.49 21.97
C GLY A 15 -24.73 28.42 21.95
N LEU A 16 -24.34 27.93 23.13
CA LEU A 16 -23.37 26.85 23.32
C LEU A 16 -24.11 25.62 23.86
N ILE A 17 -24.03 24.49 23.17
CA ILE A 17 -24.33 23.18 23.72
C ILE A 17 -22.99 22.50 24.02
N SER A 18 -22.70 22.25 25.30
CA SER A 18 -21.48 21.58 25.72
C SER A 18 -21.83 20.35 26.54
N VAL A 19 -21.34 19.18 26.11
CA VAL A 19 -21.48 17.91 26.84
C VAL A 19 -20.10 17.42 27.24
N LEU A 20 -19.94 17.10 28.53
CA LEU A 20 -18.70 16.59 29.10
C LEU A 20 -18.97 15.24 29.77
N ALA A 21 -18.30 14.20 29.30
CA ALA A 21 -18.26 12.88 29.92
C ALA A 21 -16.82 12.62 30.41
N LEU A 22 -16.66 12.45 31.72
CA LEU A 22 -15.39 12.10 32.37
C LEU A 22 -15.60 10.80 33.15
N LEU A 23 -14.83 9.76 32.82
CA LEU A 23 -14.87 8.49 33.56
C LEU A 23 -13.46 7.97 33.79
N ASP A 24 -13.21 7.54 35.03
CA ASP A 24 -12.02 6.84 35.49
C ASP A 24 -12.51 5.58 36.21
N LEU A 25 -12.28 4.40 35.62
CA LEU A 25 -12.79 3.13 36.14
C LEU A 25 -11.75 2.01 36.04
N SER A 26 -11.53 1.32 37.15
CA SER A 26 -10.66 0.14 37.21
C SER A 26 -11.43 -1.12 37.62
N ALA A 27 -11.17 -2.28 37.01
CA ALA A 27 -11.73 -3.56 37.44
C ALA A 27 -10.75 -4.74 37.39
N ASP A 28 -10.63 -5.49 38.48
CA ASP A 28 -9.79 -6.69 38.53
C ASP A 28 -10.30 -7.82 37.61
N LYS A 29 -11.63 -8.03 37.57
CA LYS A 29 -12.31 -9.03 36.73
C LYS A 29 -13.68 -8.55 36.23
N GLY A 30 -14.01 -8.86 34.97
CA GLY A 30 -15.36 -8.72 34.42
C GLY A 30 -15.50 -7.71 33.28
N LEU A 31 -16.73 -7.26 33.02
CA LEU A 31 -17.04 -6.30 31.95
C LEU A 31 -17.10 -4.86 32.49
N ILE A 32 -16.34 -3.96 31.87
CA ILE A 32 -16.53 -2.51 31.91
C ILE A 32 -17.17 -2.10 30.58
N SER A 33 -18.36 -1.50 30.64
CA SER A 33 -19.08 -1.01 29.46
C SER A 33 -19.40 0.46 29.62
N VAL A 34 -18.99 1.29 28.67
CA VAL A 34 -19.35 2.71 28.60
C VAL A 34 -20.11 2.95 27.31
N LEU A 35 -21.30 3.54 27.43
CA LEU A 35 -22.15 3.92 26.31
C LEU A 35 -22.48 5.41 26.40
N VAL A 36 -22.05 6.17 25.39
CA VAL A 36 -22.38 7.59 25.20
C VAL A 36 -23.24 7.71 23.94
N LEU A 37 -24.47 8.18 24.11
CA LEU A 37 -25.44 8.44 23.03
C LEU A 37 -25.86 9.90 23.10
N LEU A 38 -25.47 10.71 22.12
CA LEU A 38 -25.88 12.13 22.05
C LEU A 38 -26.51 12.43 20.69
N ASP A 39 -27.68 13.07 20.75
CA ASP A 39 -28.39 13.67 19.61
C ASP A 39 -28.51 15.18 19.89
N LEU A 40 -27.73 16.01 19.19
CA LEU A 40 -27.68 17.45 19.45
C LEU A 40 -27.87 18.25 18.16
N SER A 41 -28.78 19.22 18.18
CA SER A 41 -29.02 20.12 17.06
C SER A 41 -28.89 21.59 17.45
N ALA A 42 -28.27 22.40 16.59
CA ALA A 42 -28.17 23.85 16.79
C ALA A 42 -28.32 24.66 15.49
N ASP A 43 -29.22 25.65 15.48
CA ASP A 43 -29.40 26.51 14.30
C ASP A 43 -28.20 27.49 14.14
N LYS A 44 -27.76 28.10 15.26
CA LYS A 44 -26.54 28.93 15.31
C LYS A 44 -25.76 28.70 16.61
N GLY A 45 -24.46 28.43 16.54
CA GLY A 45 -23.67 28.29 17.78
C GLY A 45 -22.53 27.28 17.74
N LEU A 46 -22.08 26.88 18.92
CA LEU A 46 -21.05 25.85 19.11
C LEU A 46 -21.71 24.62 19.74
N ILE A 47 -21.57 23.46 19.10
CA ILE A 47 -21.80 22.15 19.73
C ILE A 47 -20.42 21.59 20.05
N SER A 48 -20.14 21.37 21.33
CA SER A 48 -18.88 20.79 21.80
C SER A 48 -19.16 19.53 22.61
N VAL A 49 -18.64 18.40 22.15
CA VAL A 49 -18.68 17.13 22.88
C VAL A 49 -17.26 16.75 23.29
N LEU A 50 -17.05 16.54 24.58
CA LEU A 50 -15.80 16.06 25.15
C LEU A 50 -16.06 14.76 25.91
N ALA A 51 -15.47 13.66 25.44
CA ALA A 51 -15.44 12.38 26.13
C ALA A 51 -13.99 12.04 26.51
N LEU A 52 -13.71 11.97 27.81
CA LEU A 52 -12.42 11.53 28.37
C LEU A 52 -12.67 10.28 29.21
N LEU A 53 -12.16 9.14 28.74
CA LEU A 53 -12.28 7.86 29.44
C LEU A 53 -10.89 7.29 29.73
N ASP A 54 -10.63 7.00 31.00
CA ASP A 54 -9.48 6.25 31.50
C ASP A 54 -10.01 4.95 32.12
N LEU A 55 -9.81 3.82 31.44
CA LEU A 55 -10.35 2.53 31.88
C LEU A 55 -9.27 1.46 31.94
N SER A 56 -9.16 0.77 33.08
CA SER A 56 -8.20 -0.32 33.26
C SER A 56 -8.89 -1.62 33.70
N ALA A 57 -8.45 -2.75 33.13
CA ALA A 57 -8.95 -4.07 33.52
C ALA A 57 -7.89 -5.17 33.49
N ASP A 58 -7.69 -5.87 34.60
CA ASP A 58 -6.71 -6.98 34.68
C ASP A 58 -7.15 -8.19 33.82
N LYS A 59 -8.42 -8.63 33.97
CA LYS A 59 -9.01 -9.74 33.23
C LYS A 59 -10.46 -9.44 32.86
N GLY A 60 -10.75 -9.15 31.60
CA GLY A 60 -12.11 -8.73 31.28
C GLY A 60 -12.32 -8.23 29.87
N LEU A 61 -13.50 -7.64 29.65
CA LEU A 61 -13.82 -6.91 28.43
C LEU A 61 -13.98 -5.44 28.82
N ILE A 62 -13.25 -4.56 28.14
CA ILE A 62 -13.52 -3.12 28.14
C ILE A 62 -14.22 -2.83 26.80
N SER A 63 -15.46 -2.35 26.88
CA SER A 63 -16.25 -1.98 25.71
C SER A 63 -16.64 -0.51 25.82
N VAL A 64 -16.16 0.31 24.89
CA VAL A 64 -16.53 1.72 24.77
C VAL A 64 -17.29 1.91 23.47
N LEU A 65 -18.48 2.49 23.58
CA LEU A 65 -19.31 2.86 22.45
C LEU A 65 -19.68 4.34 22.56
N VAL A 66 -19.25 5.13 21.58
CA VAL A 66 -19.58 6.55 21.42
C VAL A 66 -20.37 6.70 20.13
N LEU A 67 -21.64 7.10 20.24
CA LEU A 67 -22.53 7.41 19.12
C LEU A 67 -22.98 8.86 19.24
N LEU A 68 -22.58 9.69 18.28
CA LEU A 68 -22.98 11.10 18.21
C LEU A 68 -23.66 11.38 16.89
N ASP A 69 -24.87 11.93 16.96
CA ASP A 69 -25.61 12.52 15.85
C ASP A 69 -25.70 14.03 16.12
N LEU A 70 -24.93 14.84 15.39
CA LEU A 70 -24.86 16.28 15.63
C LEU A 70 -25.13 17.07 14.34
N SER A 71 -26.04 18.04 14.43
CA SER A 71 -26.39 18.89 13.28
C SER A 71 -26.30 20.37 13.61
N ALA A 72 -25.74 21.17 12.69
CA ALA A 72 -25.69 22.62 12.83
C ALA A 72 -25.84 23.41 11.51
N ASP A 73 -26.76 24.38 11.41
CA ASP A 73 -26.90 25.21 10.19
C ASP A 73 -25.71 26.19 10.05
N LYS A 74 -25.46 27.03 11.07
CA LYS A 74 -24.35 28.00 11.08
C LYS A 74 -23.59 27.93 12.41
N GLY A 75 -22.57 27.09 12.49
CA GLY A 75 -21.89 26.85 13.76
C GLY A 75 -20.59 26.07 13.66
N LEU A 76 -19.99 25.81 14.80
CA LEU A 76 -18.87 24.86 14.93
C LEU A 76 -19.40 23.61 15.63
N ILE A 77 -19.18 22.45 15.04
CA ILE A 77 -19.31 21.15 15.72
C ILE A 77 -17.90 20.69 16.04
N SER A 78 -17.60 20.54 17.32
CA SER A 78 -16.31 20.05 17.81
C SER A 78 -16.53 18.79 18.64
N VAL A 79 -15.98 17.68 18.16
CA VAL A 79 -15.98 16.40 18.89
C VAL A 79 -14.56 16.06 19.28
N LEU A 80 -14.34 15.82 20.57
CA LEU A 80 -13.07 15.34 21.12
C LEU A 80 -13.33 14.07 21.94
N ALA A 81 -12.81 12.95 21.46
CA ALA A 81 -12.81 11.66 22.15
C ALA A 81 -11.37 11.27 22.49
N LEU A 82 -11.04 11.26 23.79
CA LEU A 82 -9.76 10.74 24.30
C LEU A 82 -10.04 9.49 25.12
N LEU A 83 -9.51 8.36 24.68
CA LEU A 83 -9.68 7.06 25.34
C LEU A 83 -8.30 6.49 25.66
N ASP A 84 -8.02 6.36 26.96
CA ASP A 84 -6.85 5.65 27.49
C ASP A 84 -7.35 4.35 28.13
N LEU A 85 -7.10 3.21 27.47
CA LEU A 85 -7.61 1.92 27.93
C LEU A 85 -6.49 0.89 28.04
N SER A 86 -6.42 0.20 29.18
CA SER A 86 -5.41 -0.83 29.41
C SER A 86 -6.02 -2.16 29.87
N ALA A 87 -5.53 -3.28 29.31
CA ALA A 87 -5.95 -4.61 29.73
C ALA A 87 -4.84 -5.68 29.66
N ASP A 88 -4.56 -6.40 30.76
CA ASP A 88 -3.51 -7.45 30.77
C ASP A 88 -3.89 -8.67 29.91
N LYS A 89 -5.04 -9.31 30.17
CA LYS A 89 -5.50 -10.51 29.42
C LYS A 89 -6.88 -10.37 28.79
N GLY A 90 -7.35 -9.14 28.64
CA GLY A 90 -8.72 -8.81 28.25
C GLY A 90 -8.91 -8.51 26.76
N LEU A 91 -10.15 -8.23 26.38
CA LEU A 91 -10.49 -7.63 25.08
C LEU A 91 -10.77 -6.15 25.32
N ILE A 92 -10.16 -5.28 24.51
CA ILE A 92 -10.52 -3.87 24.42
C ILE A 92 -11.26 -3.68 23.09
N SER A 93 -12.51 -3.26 23.16
CA SER A 93 -13.34 -2.96 21.99
C SER A 93 -13.77 -1.50 22.05
N VAL A 94 -13.32 -0.71 21.08
CA VAL A 94 -13.70 0.70 20.94
C VAL A 94 -14.48 0.87 19.64
N LEU A 95 -15.67 1.45 19.76
CA LEU A 95 -16.51 1.83 18.63
C LEU A 95 -16.87 3.30 18.74
N VAL A 96 -16.44 4.09 17.76
CA VAL A 96 -16.79 5.51 17.62
C VAL A 96 -17.56 5.67 16.31
N LEU A 97 -18.84 6.04 16.40
CA LEU A 97 -19.67 6.42 15.25
C LEU A 97 -20.06 7.88 15.38
N LEU A 98 -19.65 8.70 14.43
CA LEU A 98 -20.02 10.11 14.35
C LEU A 98 -20.77 10.37 13.05
N ASP A 99 -22.01 10.84 13.17
CA ASP A 99 -22.80 11.40 12.07
C ASP A 99 -22.94 12.90 12.32
N LEU A 100 -22.17 13.72 11.58
CA LEU A 100 -22.12 15.16 11.79
C LEU A 100 -22.46 15.91 10.51
N SER A 101 -23.42 16.84 10.58
CA SER A 101 -23.82 17.65 9.43
C SER A 101 -23.75 19.15 9.72
N ALA A 102 -23.18 19.92 8.80
CA ALA A 102 -23.14 21.38 8.91
C ALA A 102 -23.29 22.13 7.57
N ASP A 103 -24.29 23.00 7.40
CA ASP A 103 -24.49 23.73 6.12
C ASP A 103 -23.33 24.70 5.82
N LYS A 104 -23.09 25.67 6.73
CA LYS A 104 -22.02 26.70 6.56
C LYS A 104 -20.95 26.64 7.65
N GLY A 105 -21.00 25.61 8.49
CA GLY A 105 -20.21 25.51 9.71
C GLY A 105 -18.82 24.90 9.54
N LEU A 106 -18.09 24.78 10.65
CA LEU A 106 -16.87 23.97 10.73
C LEU A 106 -17.22 22.68 11.50
N ILE A 107 -16.80 21.53 10.97
CA ILE A 107 -16.81 20.26 11.68
C ILE A 107 -15.36 19.92 12.01
N SER A 108 -15.06 19.78 13.30
CA SER A 108 -13.74 19.39 13.80
C SER A 108 -13.88 18.13 14.64
N VAL A 109 -13.30 17.03 14.19
CA VAL A 109 -13.28 15.75 14.89
C VAL A 109 -11.85 15.43 15.28
N LEU A 110 -11.64 15.16 16.56
CA LEU A 110 -10.39 14.66 17.11
C LEU A 110 -10.67 13.37 17.90
N VAL A 111 -10.13 12.26 17.42
CA VAL A 111 -10.17 10.96 18.09
C VAL A 111 -8.73 10.58 18.45
N LEU A 112 -8.43 10.50 19.75
CA LEU A 112 -7.16 9.99 20.26
C LEU A 112 -7.43 8.72 21.06
N LEU A 113 -6.82 7.61 20.64
CA LEU A 113 -6.91 6.33 21.34
C LEU A 113 -5.51 5.90 21.74
N ASP A 114 -5.30 5.69 23.04
CA ASP A 114 -4.11 5.07 23.62
C ASP A 114 -4.55 3.75 24.25
N LEU A 115 -4.34 2.63 23.55
CA LEU A 115 -4.84 1.33 23.98
C LEU A 115 -3.68 0.35 24.15
N SER A 116 -3.58 -0.27 25.31
CA SER A 116 -2.53 -1.26 25.59
C SER A 116 -3.10 -2.59 26.07
N ALA A 117 -2.59 -3.69 25.50
CA ALA A 117 -2.95 -5.03 25.95
C ALA A 117 -1.82 -6.06 25.90
N ASP A 118 -1.45 -6.70 27.01
CA ASP A 118 -0.32 -7.66 27.05
C ASP A 118 -0.60 -8.93 26.21
N LYS A 119 -1.69 -9.66 26.54
CA LYS A 119 -2.10 -10.88 25.81
C LYS A 119 -3.47 -10.77 25.16
N GLY A 120 -4.05 -9.57 25.19
CA GLY A 120 -5.42 -9.30 24.82
C GLY A 120 -5.66 -9.12 23.33
N LEU A 121 -6.90 -8.85 22.95
CA LEU A 121 -7.26 -8.37 21.61
C LEU A 121 -7.64 -6.90 21.73
N ILE A 122 -7.13 -6.07 20.84
CA ILE A 122 -7.56 -4.68 20.67
C ILE A 122 -8.31 -4.60 19.34
N SER A 123 -9.58 -4.20 19.41
CA SER A 123 -10.43 -3.98 18.24
C SER A 123 -10.94 -2.55 18.27
N VAL A 124 -10.54 -1.77 17.27
CA VAL A 124 -10.97 -0.39 17.10
C VAL A 124 -11.76 -0.27 15.81
N LEU A 125 -12.95 0.32 15.91
CA LEU A 125 -13.77 0.69 14.78
C LEU A 125 -14.14 2.18 14.89
N VAL A 126 -13.70 2.97 13.91
CA VAL A 126 -14.03 4.39 13.78
C VAL A 126 -14.80 4.57 12.47
N LEU A 127 -16.07 4.98 12.56
CA LEU A 127 -16.88 5.37 11.41
C LEU A 127 -17.24 6.85 11.52
N LEU A 128 -16.88 7.62 10.51
CA LEU A 128 -17.19 9.04 10.43
C LEU A 128 -18.00 9.30 9.16
N ASP A 129 -19.24 9.75 9.30
CA ASP A 129 -20.08 10.27 8.24
C ASP A 129 -20.24 11.77 8.47
N LEU A 130 -19.47 12.59 7.72
CA LEU A 130 -19.45 14.04 7.92
C LEU A 130 -19.82 14.77 6.63
N SER A 131 -20.80 15.66 6.71
CA SER A 131 -21.25 16.44 5.56
C SER A 131 -21.21 17.94 5.83
N ALA A 132 -20.64 18.70 4.89
CA ALA A 132 -20.65 20.16 4.96
C ALA A 132 -20.78 20.88 3.61
N ASP A 133 -21.88 21.62 3.36
CA ASP A 133 -22.12 22.27 2.05
C ASP A 133 -21.04 23.31 1.70
N LYS A 134 -20.85 24.33 2.56
CA LYS A 134 -19.83 25.39 2.35
C LYS A 134 -18.76 25.42 3.44
N GLY A 135 -18.81 24.45 4.35
CA GLY A 135 -18.03 24.42 5.57
C GLY A 135 -16.60 23.91 5.40
N LEU A 136 -15.90 23.73 6.51
CA LEU A 136 -14.64 22.99 6.57
C LEU A 136 -14.90 21.72 7.39
N ILE A 137 -14.40 20.59 6.93
CA ILE A 137 -14.34 19.34 7.68
C ILE A 137 -12.86 19.08 7.99
N SER A 138 -12.53 18.98 9.27
CA SER A 138 -11.20 18.64 9.75
C SER A 138 -11.30 17.40 10.63
N VAL A 139 -10.66 16.32 10.20
CA VAL A 139 -10.59 15.06 10.95
C VAL A 139 -9.13 14.80 11.32
N LEU A 140 -8.90 14.55 12.61
CA LEU A 140 -7.64 14.08 13.14
C LEU A 140 -7.88 12.81 13.96
N ALA A 141 -7.39 11.68 13.48
CA ALA A 141 -7.45 10.40 14.18
C ALA A 141 -6.03 9.92 14.49
N LEU A 142 -5.69 9.85 15.78
CA LEU A 142 -4.41 9.32 16.26
C LEU A 142 -4.70 8.07 17.09
N LEU A 143 -4.14 6.94 16.69
CA LEU A 143 -4.29 5.68 17.41
C LEU A 143 -2.90 5.15 17.74
N ASP A 144 -2.58 5.13 19.03
CA ASP A 144 -1.40 4.49 19.61
C ASP A 144 -1.86 3.18 20.27
N LEU A 145 -1.62 2.05 19.61
CA LEU A 145 -2.07 0.74 20.11
C LEU A 145 -0.89 -0.21 20.26
N SER A 146 -0.76 -0.81 21.44
CA SER A 146 0.32 -1.74 21.73
C SER A 146 -0.20 -3.08 22.25
N ALA A 147 0.35 -4.18 21.71
CA ALA A 147 0.05 -5.52 22.21
C ALA A 147 1.22 -6.51 22.12
N ASP A 148 1.68 -7.07 23.24
CA ASP A 148 2.85 -7.99 23.25
C ASP A 148 2.58 -9.28 22.46
N LYS A 149 1.51 -10.01 22.83
CA LYS A 149 1.12 -11.29 22.18
C LYS A 149 -0.25 -11.25 21.52
N GLY A 150 -0.89 -10.08 21.55
CA GLY A 150 -2.27 -9.87 21.16
C GLY A 150 -2.51 -9.74 19.66
N LEU A 151 -3.76 -9.51 19.29
CA LEU A 151 -4.13 -9.03 17.95
C LEU A 151 -4.55 -7.56 18.08
N ILE A 152 -4.11 -6.74 17.14
CA ILE A 152 -4.58 -5.37 16.96
C ILE A 152 -5.34 -5.34 15.63
N SER A 153 -6.62 -5.01 15.68
CA SER A 153 -7.47 -4.83 14.50
C SER A 153 -8.03 -3.42 14.50
N VAL A 154 -7.67 -2.64 13.48
CA VAL A 154 -8.17 -1.29 13.27
C VAL A 154 -8.98 -1.26 11.98
N LEU A 155 -10.22 -0.80 12.07
CA LEU A 155 -11.08 -0.49 10.95
C LEU A 155 -11.49 0.98 11.02
N ALA A 156 -11.04 1.78 10.06
CA ALA A 156 -11.38 3.19 9.95
C ALA A 156 -12.13 3.43 8.62
N LEU A 157 -13.40 3.84 8.70
CA LEU A 157 -14.20 4.23 7.53
C LEU A 157 -14.56 5.71 7.66
N LEU A 158 -14.17 6.51 6.67
CA LEU A 158 -14.46 7.94 6.63
C LEU A 158 -15.22 8.23 5.35
N ASP A 159 -16.48 8.63 5.47
CA ASP A 159 -17.33 9.14 4.39
C ASP A 159 -17.52 10.65 4.61
N LEU A 160 -16.77 11.46 3.88
CA LEU A 160 -16.78 12.92 4.07
C LEU A 160 -17.17 13.63 2.78
N SER A 161 -18.17 14.50 2.84
CA SER A 161 -18.67 15.24 1.68
C SER A 161 -18.70 16.74 1.90
N ALA A 162 -18.22 17.52 0.91
CA ALA A 162 -18.33 18.98 0.95
C ALA A 162 -18.46 19.63 -0.43
N ASP A 163 -19.56 20.35 -0.74
CA ASP A 163 -19.76 20.98 -2.07
C ASP A 163 -18.68 22.03 -2.38
N LYS A 164 -18.55 23.07 -1.56
CA LYS A 164 -17.58 24.17 -1.77
C LYS A 164 -16.51 24.25 -0.69
N GLY A 165 -16.55 23.32 0.25
CA GLY A 165 -15.75 23.32 1.47
C GLY A 165 -14.31 22.86 1.30
N LEU A 166 -13.60 22.77 2.41
CA LEU A 166 -12.31 22.07 2.50
C LEU A 166 -12.53 20.80 3.32
N ILE A 167 -11.96 19.69 2.87
CA ILE A 167 -11.85 18.45 3.64
C ILE A 167 -10.37 18.24 3.95
N SER A 168 -10.02 18.19 5.23
CA SER A 168 -8.67 17.89 5.70
C SER A 168 -8.72 16.68 6.62
N VAL A 169 -8.06 15.60 6.21
CA VAL A 169 -8.00 14.34 6.97
C VAL A 169 -6.54 14.04 7.31
N LEU A 170 -6.28 13.83 8.59
CA LEU A 170 -5.01 13.31 9.10
C LEU A 170 -5.28 12.05 9.91
N VAL A 171 -4.77 10.91 9.44
CA VAL A 171 -4.81 9.63 10.13
C VAL A 171 -3.38 9.23 10.46
N LEU A 172 -3.09 9.07 11.75
CA LEU A 172 -1.83 8.52 12.25
C LEU A 172 -2.13 7.24 13.04
N LEU A 173 -1.57 6.11 12.59
CA LEU A 173 -1.63 4.86 13.34
C LEU A 173 -0.21 4.48 13.74
N ASP A 174 0.05 4.44 15.05
CA ASP A 174 1.27 3.90 15.66
C ASP A 174 0.89 2.58 16.34
N LEU A 175 1.15 1.46 15.68
CA LEU A 175 0.73 0.14 16.16
C LEU A 175 1.94 -0.76 16.36
N SER A 176 2.08 -1.31 17.57
CA SER A 176 3.19 -2.20 17.90
C SER A 176 2.71 -3.56 18.43
N ALA A 177 3.28 -4.65 17.88
CA ALA A 177 3.02 -5.99 18.39
C ALA A 177 4.21 -6.95 18.32
N ASP A 178 4.73 -7.44 19.45
CA ASP A 178 5.94 -8.29 19.47
C ASP A 178 5.72 -9.63 18.73
N LYS A 179 4.71 -10.42 19.13
CA LYS A 179 4.37 -11.71 18.50
C LYS A 179 2.98 -11.72 17.86
N GLY A 180 2.31 -10.58 17.90
CA GLY A 180 0.90 -10.45 17.53
C GLY A 180 0.64 -10.34 16.03
N LEU A 181 -0.62 -10.14 15.68
CA LEU A 181 -1.02 -9.74 14.33
C LEU A 181 -1.51 -8.29 14.40
N ILE A 182 -1.09 -7.48 13.44
CA ILE A 182 -1.62 -6.13 13.21
C ILE A 182 -2.38 -6.18 11.89
N SER A 183 -3.67 -5.85 11.94
CA SER A 183 -4.55 -5.75 10.78
C SER A 183 -5.16 -4.36 10.73
N VAL A 184 -4.84 -3.61 9.68
CA VAL A 184 -5.37 -2.27 9.42
C VAL A 184 -6.20 -2.32 8.14
N LEU A 185 -7.46 -1.89 8.24
CA LEU A 185 -8.33 -1.58 7.11
C LEU A 185 -8.76 -0.12 7.19
N ALA A 186 -8.27 0.70 6.27
CA ALA A 186 -8.62 2.13 6.18
C ALA A 186 -9.33 2.37 4.85
N LEU A 187 -10.60 2.80 4.90
CA LEU A 187 -11.38 3.22 3.73
C LEU A 187 -11.72 4.70 3.88
N LEU A 188 -11.28 5.51 2.93
CA LEU A 188 -11.60 6.94 2.87
C LEU A 188 -12.37 7.18 1.58
N ASP A 189 -13.64 7.57 1.69
CA ASP A 189 -14.51 8.04 0.62
C ASP A 189 -14.73 9.54 0.82
N LEU A 190 -14.05 10.38 0.02
CA LEU A 190 -14.11 11.83 0.18
C LEU A 190 -14.55 12.50 -1.12
N SER A 191 -15.58 13.34 -1.05
CA SER A 191 -16.11 14.03 -2.21
C SER A 191 -16.18 15.55 -2.02
N ALA A 192 -15.71 16.31 -3.02
CA ALA A 192 -15.87 17.76 -3.02
C ALA A 192 -16.01 18.38 -4.43
N ASP A 193 -17.14 19.04 -4.75
CA ASP A 193 -17.38 19.61 -6.09
C ASP A 193 -16.35 20.69 -6.45
N LYS A 194 -16.26 21.76 -5.64
CA LYS A 194 -15.33 22.90 -5.88
C LYS A 194 -14.27 23.04 -4.80
N GLY A 195 -14.27 22.15 -3.83
CA GLY A 195 -13.46 22.21 -2.63
C GLY A 195 -12.01 21.80 -2.80
N LEU A 196 -11.26 21.79 -1.70
CA LEU A 196 -9.95 21.15 -1.62
C LEU A 196 -10.09 19.90 -0.74
N ILE A 197 -9.50 18.79 -1.16
CA ILE A 197 -9.35 17.57 -0.37
C ILE A 197 -7.86 17.40 -0.08
N SER A 198 -7.50 17.38 1.20
CA SER A 198 -6.14 17.13 1.67
C SER A 198 -6.16 15.92 2.59
N VAL A 199 -5.47 14.85 2.20
CA VAL A 199 -5.37 13.62 2.97
C VAL A 199 -3.91 13.35 3.31
N LEU A 200 -3.65 13.13 4.60
CA LEU A 200 -2.38 12.65 5.11
C LEU A 200 -2.63 11.37 5.92
N VAL A 201 -2.06 10.27 5.45
CA VAL A 201 -2.07 8.98 6.16
C VAL A 201 -0.64 8.62 6.49
N LEU A 202 -0.31 8.51 7.78
CA LEU A 202 0.95 7.91 8.24
C LEU A 202 0.64 6.63 9.02
N LEU A 203 1.20 5.51 8.58
CA LEU A 203 1.13 4.24 9.30
C LEU A 203 2.54 3.90 9.77
N ASP A 204 2.77 3.89 11.08
CA ASP A 204 3.98 3.39 11.74
C ASP A 204 3.62 2.07 12.42
N LEU A 205 3.93 0.95 11.78
CA LEU A 205 3.54 -0.38 12.27
C LEU A 205 4.79 -1.24 12.50
N SER A 206 4.92 -1.79 13.70
CA SER A 206 6.07 -2.63 14.06
C SER A 206 5.64 -3.99 14.61
N ALA A 207 6.26 -5.06 14.10
CA ALA A 207 6.05 -6.40 14.64
C ALA A 207 7.29 -7.31 14.57
N ASP A 208 7.82 -7.77 15.71
CA ASP A 208 9.06 -8.59 15.75
C ASP A 208 8.89 -9.95 15.05
N LYS A 209 7.91 -10.75 15.47
CA LYS A 209 7.61 -12.08 14.87
C LYS A 209 6.23 -12.16 14.23
N GLY A 210 5.51 -11.06 14.25
CA GLY A 210 4.10 -10.98 13.89
C GLY A 210 3.81 -10.90 12.39
N LEU A 211 2.54 -10.74 12.05
CA LEU A 211 2.11 -10.37 10.70
C LEU A 211 1.59 -8.93 10.75
N ILE A 212 1.97 -8.12 9.77
CA ILE A 212 1.39 -6.81 9.50
C ILE A 212 0.62 -6.92 8.19
N SER A 213 -0.69 -6.66 8.25
CA SER A 213 -1.56 -6.62 7.07
C SER A 213 -2.22 -5.24 7.00
N VAL A 214 -1.93 -4.51 5.93
CA VAL A 214 -2.51 -3.19 5.66
C VAL A 214 -3.32 -3.27 4.38
N LEU A 215 -4.60 -2.89 4.46
CA LEU A 215 -5.46 -2.60 3.31
C LEU A 215 -5.93 -1.14 3.41
N ALA A 216 -5.44 -0.30 2.51
CA ALA A 216 -5.82 1.10 2.43
C ALA A 216 -6.52 1.35 1.09
N LEU A 217 -7.78 1.77 1.13
CA LEU A 217 -8.54 2.20 -0.05
C LEU A 217 -8.87 3.69 0.11
N LEU A 218 -8.43 4.51 -0.84
CA LEU A 218 -8.76 5.94 -0.89
C LEU A 218 -9.54 6.19 -2.18
N ASP A 219 -10.83 6.45 -2.07
CA ASP A 219 -11.72 6.90 -3.15
C ASP A 219 -11.98 8.40 -2.96
N LEU A 220 -11.33 9.24 -3.77
CA LEU A 220 -11.47 10.69 -3.64
C LEU A 220 -11.91 11.33 -4.96
N SER A 221 -12.96 12.14 -4.89
CA SER A 221 -13.53 12.79 -6.08
C SER A 221 -13.65 14.31 -5.93
N ALA A 222 -13.21 15.06 -6.94
CA ALA A 222 -13.40 16.51 -7.00
C ALA A 222 -13.59 17.08 -8.41
N ASP A 223 -14.74 17.68 -8.75
CA ASP A 223 -15.00 18.22 -10.11
C ASP A 223 -14.00 19.34 -10.48
N LYS A 224 -13.97 20.43 -9.72
CA LYS A 224 -13.10 21.61 -9.98
C LYS A 224 -12.04 21.83 -8.91
N GLY A 225 -12.00 20.94 -7.92
CA GLY A 225 -11.18 21.06 -6.72
C GLY A 225 -9.72 20.68 -6.90
N LEU A 226 -8.98 20.66 -5.80
CA LEU A 226 -7.64 20.06 -5.74
C LEU A 226 -7.70 18.86 -4.80
N ILE A 227 -7.03 17.78 -5.19
CA ILE A 227 -6.82 16.59 -4.36
C ILE A 227 -5.32 16.51 -4.09
N SER A 228 -4.94 16.57 -2.82
CA SER A 228 -3.57 16.39 -2.36
C SER A 228 -3.52 15.23 -1.39
N ILE A 229 -2.73 14.21 -1.73
CA ILE A 229 -2.54 13.03 -0.89
C ILE A 229 -1.07 12.84 -0.59
N LEU A 230 -0.80 12.61 0.68
CA LEU A 230 0.46 12.06 1.16
C LEU A 230 0.17 10.80 1.97
N VAL A 231 0.69 9.67 1.49
CA VAL A 231 0.68 8.40 2.23
C VAL A 231 2.12 8.08 2.59
N LEU A 232 2.39 7.86 3.87
CA LEU A 232 3.65 7.34 4.38
C LEU A 232 3.38 6.03 5.10
N LEU A 233 4.01 4.95 4.65
CA LEU A 233 3.99 3.67 5.36
C LEU A 233 5.40 3.41 5.87
N ASP A 234 5.58 3.41 7.19
CA ASP A 234 6.78 2.97 7.90
C ASP A 234 6.44 1.65 8.58
N LEU A 235 6.81 0.53 7.94
CA LEU A 235 6.47 -0.80 8.43
C LEU A 235 7.72 -1.62 8.68
N SER A 236 7.84 -2.16 9.88
CA SER A 236 9.01 -2.96 10.29
C SER A 236 8.61 -4.32 10.84
N ALA A 237 9.31 -5.37 10.37
CA ALA A 237 9.15 -6.70 10.93
C ALA A 237 10.44 -7.56 10.91
N ASP A 238 10.95 -7.99 12.07
CA ASP A 238 12.22 -8.74 12.15
C ASP A 238 12.13 -10.11 11.47
N LYS A 239 11.18 -10.95 11.89
CA LYS A 239 10.93 -12.30 11.32
C LYS A 239 9.53 -12.46 10.72
N GLY A 240 8.76 -11.38 10.73
CA GLY A 240 7.35 -11.37 10.37
C GLY A 240 7.09 -11.33 8.87
N LEU A 241 5.80 -11.26 8.51
CA LEU A 241 5.36 -10.97 7.15
C LEU A 241 4.73 -9.57 7.15
N ILE A 242 5.07 -8.76 6.15
CA ILE A 242 4.42 -7.48 5.86
C ILE A 242 3.67 -7.64 4.54
N SER A 243 2.35 -7.40 4.57
CA SER A 243 1.49 -7.39 3.38
C SER A 243 0.78 -6.04 3.31
N VAL A 244 1.03 -5.28 2.25
CA VAL A 244 0.39 -4.01 1.98
C VAL A 244 -0.38 -4.08 0.68
N LEU A 245 -1.66 -3.75 0.72
CA LEU A 245 -2.48 -3.45 -0.44
C LEU A 245 -3.00 -2.02 -0.32
N ALA A 246 -2.50 -1.12 -1.18
CA ALA A 246 -2.95 0.26 -1.26
C ALA A 246 -3.65 0.48 -2.60
N LEU A 247 -4.93 0.83 -2.60
CA LEU A 247 -5.67 1.24 -3.79
C LEU A 247 -6.04 2.71 -3.64
N LEU A 248 -5.61 3.53 -4.60
CA LEU A 248 -6.00 4.93 -4.69
C LEU A 248 -6.83 5.09 -5.96
N ASP A 249 -8.11 5.42 -5.82
CA ASP A 249 -9.04 5.78 -6.90
C ASP A 249 -9.33 7.28 -6.79
N LEU A 250 -8.69 8.09 -7.63
CA LEU A 250 -8.76 9.55 -7.54
C LEU A 250 -9.28 10.14 -8.84
N SER A 251 -10.36 10.91 -8.75
CA SER A 251 -10.98 11.53 -9.91
C SER A 251 -11.10 13.06 -9.78
N ALA A 252 -10.68 13.79 -10.81
CA ALA A 252 -10.90 15.22 -10.90
C ALA A 252 -11.13 15.74 -12.34
N ASP A 253 -12.34 16.24 -12.67
CA ASP A 253 -12.68 16.69 -14.03
C ASP A 253 -11.76 17.85 -14.49
N LYS A 254 -11.76 18.98 -13.78
CA LYS A 254 -10.96 20.17 -14.09
C LYS A 254 -9.88 20.48 -13.05
N GLY A 255 -9.78 19.64 -12.03
CA GLY A 255 -8.94 19.84 -10.86
C GLY A 255 -7.47 19.47 -11.03
N LEU A 256 -6.76 19.45 -9.91
CA LEU A 256 -5.37 19.00 -9.81
C LEU A 256 -5.32 17.82 -8.85
N ILE A 257 -4.64 16.75 -9.23
CA ILE A 257 -4.36 15.61 -8.35
C ILE A 257 -2.87 15.55 -8.11
N SER A 258 -2.46 15.61 -6.84
CA SER A 258 -1.08 15.44 -6.39
C SER A 258 -1.01 14.26 -5.42
N VAL A 259 -0.27 13.24 -5.78
CA VAL A 259 -0.04 12.06 -4.93
C VAL A 259 1.45 11.95 -4.63
N LEU A 260 1.78 11.93 -3.33
CA LEU A 260 3.09 11.55 -2.83
C LEU A 260 2.95 10.27 -1.99
N LEU A 261 3.58 9.20 -2.46
CA LEU A 261 3.60 7.91 -1.76
C LEU A 261 5.04 7.65 -1.28
N LEU A 262 5.21 7.52 0.02
CA LEU A 262 6.48 7.19 0.67
C LEU A 262 6.31 5.83 1.35
N LEU A 263 7.15 4.88 0.98
CA LEU A 263 7.16 3.55 1.57
C LEU A 263 8.55 3.31 2.16
N ASP A 264 8.62 3.20 3.48
CA ASP A 264 9.80 2.75 4.24
C ASP A 264 9.45 1.39 4.85
N LEU A 265 9.99 0.32 4.27
CA LEU A 265 9.65 -1.04 4.69
C LEU A 265 10.92 -1.83 5.00
N SER A 266 10.97 -2.40 6.21
CA SER A 266 12.13 -3.13 6.68
C SER A 266 11.76 -4.52 7.20
N ALA A 267 12.53 -5.54 6.78
CA ALA A 267 12.43 -6.87 7.35
C ALA A 267 13.77 -7.63 7.37
N ASP A 268 14.24 -8.09 8.53
CA ASP A 268 15.53 -8.79 8.66
C ASP A 268 15.49 -10.18 8.00
N LYS A 269 14.55 -11.03 8.42
CA LYS A 269 14.33 -12.41 7.93
C LYS A 269 12.92 -12.63 7.35
N GLY A 270 12.10 -11.58 7.35
CA GLY A 270 10.70 -11.62 6.95
C GLY A 270 10.46 -11.60 5.44
N LEU A 271 9.20 -11.61 5.04
CA LEU A 271 8.77 -11.36 3.66
C LEU A 271 8.03 -10.03 3.62
N ILE A 272 8.30 -9.20 2.60
CA ILE A 272 7.57 -7.97 2.34
C ILE A 272 6.86 -8.12 0.99
N SER A 273 5.54 -7.95 0.98
CA SER A 273 4.71 -7.91 -0.23
C SER A 273 3.93 -6.61 -0.27
N VAL A 274 4.18 -5.79 -1.28
CA VAL A 274 3.48 -4.52 -1.49
C VAL A 274 2.84 -4.51 -2.87
N LEU A 275 1.53 -4.27 -2.89
CA LEU A 275 0.79 -3.95 -4.09
C LEU A 275 0.17 -2.56 -3.92
N ALA A 276 0.62 -1.61 -4.72
CA ALA A 276 0.01 -0.29 -4.81
C ALA A 276 -0.63 -0.14 -6.19
N LEU A 277 -1.95 0.02 -6.25
CA LEU A 277 -2.67 0.37 -7.48
C LEU A 277 -3.11 1.83 -7.37
N LEU A 278 -2.81 2.60 -8.41
CA LEU A 278 -3.25 3.98 -8.52
C LEU A 278 -4.11 4.08 -9.78
N ASP A 279 -5.41 4.23 -9.59
CA ASP A 279 -6.39 4.61 -10.61
C ASP A 279 -6.61 6.11 -10.50
N LEU A 280 -6.18 6.86 -11.52
CA LEU A 280 -6.14 8.33 -11.47
C LEU A 280 -6.74 8.91 -12.73
N SER A 281 -7.84 9.64 -12.58
CA SER A 281 -8.56 10.24 -13.69
C SER A 281 -8.63 11.77 -13.61
N ALA A 282 -8.29 12.42 -14.71
CA ALA A 282 -8.51 13.84 -14.91
C ALA A 282 -8.77 14.16 -16.38
N ASP A 283 -9.94 14.76 -16.67
CA ASP A 283 -10.38 15.08 -18.05
C ASP A 283 -9.61 16.30 -18.60
N LYS A 284 -9.67 17.43 -17.87
CA LYS A 284 -8.97 18.68 -18.19
C LYS A 284 -7.93 19.08 -17.13
N GLY A 285 -7.82 18.31 -16.06
CA GLY A 285 -6.89 18.52 -14.95
C GLY A 285 -5.46 18.05 -15.20
N LEU A 286 -4.59 18.27 -14.22
CA LEU A 286 -3.20 17.76 -14.21
C LEU A 286 -3.03 16.76 -13.06
N ILE A 287 -2.41 15.63 -13.36
CA ILE A 287 -2.04 14.61 -12.38
C ILE A 287 -0.52 14.62 -12.20
N SER A 288 -0.07 14.71 -10.95
CA SER A 288 1.33 14.56 -10.54
C SER A 288 1.44 13.43 -9.53
N VAL A 289 2.28 12.43 -9.82
CA VAL A 289 2.54 11.30 -8.93
C VAL A 289 4.03 11.20 -8.69
N LEU A 290 4.43 11.16 -7.42
CA LEU A 290 5.78 10.81 -7.00
C LEU A 290 5.68 9.67 -5.98
N ALA A 291 6.31 8.55 -6.29
CA ALA A 291 6.47 7.42 -5.37
C ALA A 291 7.95 7.27 -5.05
N LEU A 292 8.31 7.27 -3.76
CA LEU A 292 9.65 6.95 -3.27
C LEU A 292 9.56 5.69 -2.41
N LEU A 293 10.47 4.77 -2.68
CA LEU A 293 10.55 3.46 -2.03
C LEU A 293 11.91 3.33 -1.37
N ASP A 294 11.92 3.18 -0.04
CA ASP A 294 13.06 2.73 0.74
C ASP A 294 12.72 1.34 1.30
N LEU A 295 13.47 0.33 0.85
CA LEU A 295 13.17 -1.07 1.11
C LEU A 295 14.44 -1.76 1.57
N SER A 296 14.41 -2.36 2.76
CA SER A 296 15.56 -3.06 3.32
C SER A 296 15.19 -4.48 3.77
N ALA A 297 15.95 -5.46 3.29
CA ALA A 297 15.93 -6.81 3.83
C ALA A 297 17.33 -7.42 3.85
N ASP A 298 17.74 -7.99 5.00
CA ASP A 298 19.07 -8.60 5.16
C ASP A 298 19.09 -10.04 4.64
N LYS A 299 18.04 -10.82 4.94
CA LYS A 299 17.85 -12.22 4.50
C LYS A 299 16.43 -12.50 3.99
N GLY A 300 15.58 -11.50 3.93
CA GLY A 300 14.18 -11.58 3.49
C GLY A 300 14.01 -11.43 1.98
N LEU A 301 12.81 -11.75 1.49
CA LEU A 301 12.38 -11.49 0.11
C LEU A 301 11.49 -10.25 0.08
N ILE A 302 11.68 -9.39 -0.92
CA ILE A 302 10.84 -8.21 -1.14
C ILE A 302 10.15 -8.37 -2.50
N SER A 303 8.86 -8.04 -2.55
CA SER A 303 8.07 -7.97 -3.77
C SER A 303 7.31 -6.67 -3.75
N VAL A 304 7.61 -5.77 -4.68
CA VAL A 304 6.87 -4.51 -4.83
C VAL A 304 6.36 -4.43 -6.25
N LEU A 305 5.06 -4.22 -6.38
CA LEU A 305 4.43 -3.90 -7.65
C LEU A 305 3.60 -2.63 -7.50
N VAL A 306 3.95 -1.62 -8.30
CA VAL A 306 3.15 -0.41 -8.47
C VAL A 306 2.54 -0.44 -9.86
N LEU A 307 1.21 -0.55 -9.95
CA LEU A 307 0.49 -0.41 -11.21
C LEU A 307 -0.18 0.96 -11.24
N LEU A 308 0.12 1.74 -12.27
CA LEU A 308 -0.56 3.00 -12.58
C LEU A 308 -1.57 2.70 -13.69
N ASP A 309 -2.87 2.64 -13.37
CA ASP A 309 -3.91 2.63 -14.39
C ASP A 309 -4.30 4.09 -14.69
N LEU A 310 -3.49 4.74 -15.53
CA LEU A 310 -3.82 6.05 -16.09
C LEU A 310 -4.68 5.92 -17.36
N SER A 311 -5.16 4.70 -17.67
CA SER A 311 -5.52 4.26 -19.02
C SER A 311 -7.00 4.00 -19.23
N ALA A 312 -7.69 3.40 -18.25
CA ALA A 312 -9.08 2.97 -18.43
C ALA A 312 -10.02 4.14 -18.81
N ASP A 313 -9.93 5.26 -18.10
CA ASP A 313 -10.80 6.43 -18.31
C ASP A 313 -10.54 7.22 -19.58
N LYS A 314 -9.38 7.00 -20.23
CA LYS A 314 -9.02 7.62 -21.52
C LYS A 314 -9.27 6.71 -22.71
N GLY A 315 -9.93 5.56 -22.50
CA GLY A 315 -10.13 4.54 -23.54
C GLY A 315 -8.81 3.91 -24.00
N LEU A 316 -7.82 3.82 -23.10
CA LEU A 316 -6.51 3.21 -23.38
C LEU A 316 -6.47 1.79 -22.84
N ILE A 317 -5.67 0.94 -23.48
CA ILE A 317 -5.39 -0.44 -23.07
C ILE A 317 -3.97 -0.47 -22.51
N SER A 318 -3.77 -1.11 -21.37
CA SER A 318 -2.43 -1.29 -20.80
C SER A 318 -1.87 -2.66 -21.16
N VAL A 319 -0.67 -2.66 -21.75
CA VAL A 319 0.09 -3.86 -22.09
C VAL A 319 1.19 -4.04 -21.07
N LEU A 320 1.16 -5.16 -20.36
CA LEU A 320 2.23 -5.59 -19.46
C LEU A 320 2.99 -6.74 -20.09
N VAL A 321 4.32 -6.62 -20.14
CA VAL A 321 5.22 -7.68 -20.60
C VAL A 321 6.15 -8.07 -19.46
N PHE A 322 6.15 -9.35 -19.11
CA PHE A 322 6.98 -9.93 -18.05
C PHE A 322 8.11 -10.73 -18.71
N LEU A 323 9.32 -10.17 -18.73
CA LEU A 323 10.50 -10.81 -19.31
C LEU A 323 11.09 -11.79 -18.29
N ASP A 324 11.28 -13.03 -18.72
CA ASP A 324 11.92 -14.08 -17.91
C ASP A 324 13.37 -14.30 -18.40
N LEU A 325 14.34 -14.26 -17.49
CA LEU A 325 15.75 -14.53 -17.80
C LEU A 325 16.14 -15.92 -17.30
N SER A 326 16.71 -16.73 -18.19
CA SER A 326 17.26 -18.03 -17.80
C SER A 326 18.64 -17.89 -17.18
N ALA A 327 18.78 -18.32 -15.91
CA ALA A 327 20.05 -18.36 -15.18
C ALA A 327 20.79 -17.00 -15.21
N ALA A 328 20.06 -15.92 -14.89
CA ALA A 328 20.51 -14.54 -15.08
C ALA A 328 21.84 -14.23 -14.35
N PHE A 329 22.00 -14.72 -13.12
CA PHE A 329 23.21 -14.50 -12.33
C PHE A 329 24.40 -15.35 -12.78
N ASP A 330 24.14 -16.52 -13.37
CA ASP A 330 25.18 -17.46 -13.84
C ASP A 330 25.76 -17.07 -15.21
N THR A 331 25.04 -16.21 -15.94
CA THR A 331 25.35 -15.83 -17.33
C THR A 331 26.12 -14.51 -17.45
N ILE A 332 26.38 -13.82 -16.33
CA ILE A 332 27.09 -12.54 -16.33
C ILE A 332 28.53 -12.72 -16.85
N ASP A 333 28.86 -12.02 -17.93
CA ASP A 333 30.23 -11.99 -18.44
C ASP A 333 31.10 -11.05 -17.58
N HIS A 334 32.25 -11.56 -17.14
CA HIS A 334 33.15 -10.82 -16.23
C HIS A 334 33.78 -9.61 -16.91
N ASP A 335 34.16 -9.71 -18.18
CA ASP A 335 34.82 -8.63 -18.91
C ASP A 335 33.85 -7.48 -19.19
N ILE A 336 32.61 -7.79 -19.61
CA ILE A 336 31.55 -6.79 -19.80
C ILE A 336 31.21 -6.10 -18.48
N LEU A 337 31.10 -6.86 -17.38
CA LEU A 337 30.82 -6.29 -16.06
C LEU A 337 31.93 -5.32 -15.64
N LEU A 338 33.20 -5.74 -15.72
CA LEU A 338 34.34 -4.90 -15.36
C LEU A 338 34.45 -3.66 -16.25
N GLN A 339 34.22 -3.80 -17.55
CA GLN A 339 34.19 -2.66 -18.47
C GLN A 339 33.10 -1.66 -18.11
N ARG A 340 31.91 -2.13 -17.70
CA ARG A 340 30.81 -1.24 -17.27
C ARG A 340 31.12 -0.53 -15.97
N LEU A 341 31.69 -1.24 -14.99
CA LEU A 341 32.12 -0.63 -13.72
C LEU A 341 33.10 0.52 -13.99
N ASP A 342 34.05 0.33 -14.90
CA ASP A 342 35.03 1.35 -15.28
C ASP A 342 34.41 2.50 -16.10
N GLN A 343 33.82 2.18 -17.25
CA GLN A 343 33.45 3.18 -18.26
C GLN A 343 32.09 3.84 -18.00
N SER A 344 31.12 3.10 -17.47
CA SER A 344 29.75 3.60 -17.26
C SER A 344 29.55 4.16 -15.86
N ILE A 345 30.16 3.55 -14.85
CA ILE A 345 30.00 3.95 -13.44
C ILE A 345 31.16 4.81 -12.94
N GLY A 346 32.35 4.68 -13.54
CA GLY A 346 33.54 5.44 -13.15
C GLY A 346 34.37 4.78 -12.03
N ILE A 347 34.13 3.52 -11.72
CA ILE A 347 34.90 2.76 -10.73
C ILE A 347 36.24 2.36 -11.34
N SER A 348 37.32 2.97 -10.84
CA SER A 348 38.66 2.83 -11.41
C SER A 348 39.71 2.42 -10.36
N CYS A 349 40.95 2.19 -10.84
CA CYS A 349 42.13 1.91 -10.01
C CYS A 349 41.95 0.73 -9.05
N THR A 350 42.11 0.97 -7.74
CA THR A 350 42.14 -0.07 -6.70
C THR A 350 40.81 -0.79 -6.57
N ALA A 351 39.69 -0.07 -6.67
CA ALA A 351 38.35 -0.66 -6.56
C ALA A 351 38.06 -1.60 -7.74
N LEU A 352 38.39 -1.19 -8.97
CA LEU A 352 38.25 -2.05 -10.15
C LEU A 352 39.17 -3.28 -10.09
N SER A 353 40.41 -3.09 -9.61
CA SER A 353 41.36 -4.20 -9.41
C SER A 353 40.85 -5.21 -8.39
N TRP A 354 40.16 -4.73 -7.35
CA TRP A 354 39.51 -5.58 -6.35
C TRP A 354 38.35 -6.38 -6.96
N PHE A 355 37.46 -5.75 -7.74
CA PHE A 355 36.39 -6.48 -8.45
C PHE A 355 36.95 -7.52 -9.43
N LYS A 356 38.03 -7.18 -10.15
CA LYS A 356 38.70 -8.15 -11.03
C LYS A 356 39.22 -9.35 -10.25
N SER A 357 39.87 -9.12 -9.11
CA SER A 357 40.32 -10.20 -8.23
C SER A 357 39.16 -11.00 -7.62
N TYR A 358 38.02 -10.37 -7.37
CA TYR A 358 36.83 -11.01 -6.80
C TYR A 358 36.19 -12.03 -7.75
N LEU A 359 36.24 -11.74 -9.06
CA LEU A 359 35.64 -12.57 -10.11
C LEU A 359 36.60 -13.62 -10.70
N SER A 360 37.91 -13.36 -10.68
CA SER A 360 38.93 -14.21 -11.33
C SER A 360 39.27 -15.49 -10.54
N ASP A 361 39.81 -16.49 -11.26
CA ASP A 361 40.38 -17.74 -10.71
C ASP A 361 39.42 -18.54 -9.80
N ARG A 362 38.13 -18.45 -10.09
CA ARG A 362 37.09 -19.17 -9.35
C ARG A 362 36.87 -20.57 -9.90
N SER A 363 36.54 -21.49 -9.01
CA SER A 363 36.21 -22.87 -9.35
C SER A 363 35.05 -23.39 -8.50
N GLN A 364 34.26 -24.31 -9.07
CA GLN A 364 33.11 -24.94 -8.41
C GLN A 364 33.18 -26.47 -8.52
N PHE A 365 32.51 -27.15 -7.60
CA PHE A 365 32.26 -28.59 -7.61
C PHE A 365 30.94 -28.87 -6.89
N VAL A 366 30.35 -30.03 -7.13
CA VAL A 366 29.10 -30.48 -6.49
C VAL A 366 29.44 -31.57 -5.48
N PHE A 367 28.83 -31.52 -4.30
CA PHE A 367 29.00 -32.51 -3.24
C PHE A 367 27.64 -33.09 -2.84
N VAL A 368 27.45 -34.40 -3.03
CA VAL A 368 26.19 -35.09 -2.73
C VAL A 368 26.51 -36.45 -2.12
N ASN A 369 25.84 -36.80 -1.00
CA ASN A 369 25.99 -38.09 -0.33
C ASN A 369 27.45 -38.52 -0.09
N ASP A 370 28.25 -37.60 0.46
CA ASP A 370 29.67 -37.80 0.76
C ASP A 370 30.62 -37.97 -0.46
N GLU A 371 30.12 -37.76 -1.68
CA GLU A 371 30.93 -37.78 -2.90
C GLU A 371 31.05 -36.39 -3.54
N ALA A 372 32.26 -36.03 -3.97
CA ALA A 372 32.57 -34.77 -4.65
C ALA A 372 32.76 -34.98 -6.17
N SER A 373 32.22 -34.07 -6.97
CA SER A 373 32.52 -34.01 -8.41
C SER A 373 33.94 -33.51 -8.66
N MET A 374 34.39 -33.62 -9.91
CA MET A 374 35.59 -32.90 -10.35
C MET A 374 35.34 -31.38 -10.27
N THR A 375 36.41 -30.64 -9.96
CA THR A 375 36.42 -29.18 -9.92
C THR A 375 36.44 -28.59 -11.33
N THR A 376 35.61 -27.58 -11.58
CA THR A 376 35.50 -26.87 -12.87
C THR A 376 35.66 -25.37 -12.64
N ASN A 377 36.30 -24.66 -13.57
CA ASN A 377 36.45 -23.20 -13.48
C ASN A 377 35.12 -22.48 -13.73
N VAL A 378 34.91 -21.37 -13.03
CA VAL A 378 33.74 -20.49 -13.14
C VAL A 378 34.15 -19.27 -13.95
N ASN A 379 33.83 -19.30 -15.25
CA ASN A 379 34.20 -18.25 -16.19
C ASN A 379 33.10 -17.19 -16.39
N HIS A 380 31.89 -17.46 -15.92
CA HIS A 380 30.75 -16.57 -16.01
C HIS A 380 29.99 -16.59 -14.67
N GLY A 381 29.22 -15.54 -14.46
CA GLY A 381 28.37 -15.37 -13.30
C GLY A 381 29.08 -14.73 -12.11
N VAL A 382 28.27 -14.28 -11.16
CA VAL A 382 28.75 -13.74 -9.88
C VAL A 382 28.64 -14.80 -8.79
N PRO A 383 29.43 -14.73 -7.72
CA PRO A 383 29.36 -15.72 -6.65
C PRO A 383 27.98 -15.73 -5.97
N GLN A 384 27.25 -16.84 -6.14
CA GLN A 384 25.92 -17.00 -5.58
C GLN A 384 25.95 -17.00 -4.05
N GLY A 385 24.99 -16.30 -3.42
CA GLY A 385 24.91 -16.14 -1.97
C GLY A 385 25.88 -15.09 -1.42
N SER A 386 26.45 -14.25 -2.29
CA SER A 386 27.28 -13.12 -1.88
C SER A 386 26.44 -11.84 -1.75
N VAL A 387 26.83 -10.96 -0.83
CA VAL A 387 26.16 -9.66 -0.63
C VAL A 387 26.24 -8.77 -1.88
N LEU A 388 27.24 -8.99 -2.75
CA LEU A 388 27.47 -8.17 -3.93
C LEU A 388 26.77 -8.67 -5.19
N GLU A 389 26.27 -9.91 -5.19
CA GLU A 389 25.60 -10.51 -6.35
C GLU A 389 24.44 -9.66 -6.89
N PRO A 390 23.45 -9.22 -6.06
CA PRO A 390 22.33 -8.43 -6.55
C PRO A 390 22.76 -7.06 -7.13
N ILE A 391 23.73 -6.40 -6.47
CA ILE A 391 24.22 -5.09 -6.89
C ILE A 391 24.98 -5.21 -8.22
N LEU A 392 25.85 -6.21 -8.36
CA LEU A 392 26.62 -6.42 -9.59
C LEU A 392 25.71 -6.76 -10.77
N PHE A 393 24.67 -7.57 -10.54
CA PHE A 393 23.67 -7.85 -11.58
C PHE A 393 22.89 -6.59 -11.98
N THR A 394 22.46 -5.77 -11.02
CA THR A 394 21.78 -4.50 -11.29
C THR A 394 22.66 -3.56 -12.12
N LEU A 395 23.95 -3.43 -11.78
CA LEU A 395 24.91 -2.63 -12.52
C LEU A 395 25.14 -3.16 -13.94
N TYR A 396 25.11 -4.48 -14.10
CA TYR A 396 25.14 -5.12 -15.42
C TYR A 396 23.89 -4.73 -16.23
N MET A 397 22.71 -4.74 -15.64
CA MET A 397 21.46 -4.46 -16.34
C MET A 397 21.25 -2.98 -16.71
N LEU A 398 22.04 -2.03 -16.17
CA LEU A 398 21.84 -0.59 -16.35
C LEU A 398 21.57 -0.11 -17.80
N PRO A 399 22.29 -0.55 -18.85
CA PRO A 399 22.03 -0.09 -20.22
C PRO A 399 20.65 -0.48 -20.75
N LEU A 400 20.01 -1.51 -20.20
CA LEU A 400 18.67 -1.96 -20.59
C LEU A 400 17.63 -0.84 -20.41
N GLY A 401 17.73 -0.07 -19.31
CA GLY A 401 16.85 1.07 -19.07
C GLY A 401 16.94 2.14 -20.16
N ASN A 402 18.13 2.38 -20.71
CA ASN A 402 18.32 3.33 -21.81
C ASN A 402 17.73 2.83 -23.13
N ILE A 403 17.76 1.52 -23.37
CA ILE A 403 17.14 0.91 -24.55
C ILE A 403 15.62 1.07 -24.46
N ILE A 404 15.05 0.69 -23.32
CA ILE A 404 13.59 0.75 -23.12
C ILE A 404 13.09 2.19 -23.21
N ARG A 405 13.81 3.16 -22.62
CA ARG A 405 13.48 4.60 -22.70
C ARG A 405 13.42 5.17 -24.13
N LYS A 406 14.02 4.51 -25.13
CA LYS A 406 13.90 4.91 -26.54
C LYS A 406 12.52 4.59 -27.13
N HIS A 407 11.84 3.56 -26.61
CA HIS A 407 10.60 3.04 -27.18
C HIS A 407 9.39 3.26 -26.25
N SER A 408 9.59 3.18 -24.93
CA SER A 408 8.56 3.38 -23.90
C SER A 408 9.04 4.33 -22.82
N LYS A 409 8.12 4.92 -22.04
CA LYS A 409 8.48 5.81 -20.93
C LYS A 409 8.67 5.09 -19.59
N ASN A 410 8.14 3.87 -19.45
CA ASN A 410 7.97 3.19 -18.17
C ASN A 410 8.58 1.78 -18.20
N ILE A 411 9.39 1.47 -17.18
CA ILE A 411 10.07 0.19 -16.95
C ILE A 411 10.06 -0.10 -15.44
N HIS A 412 9.88 -1.35 -15.07
CA HIS A 412 10.14 -1.84 -13.71
C HIS A 412 11.10 -3.01 -13.78
N CYS A 413 12.14 -3.01 -12.94
CA CYS A 413 13.09 -4.11 -12.82
C CYS A 413 13.20 -4.46 -11.34
N TYR A 414 13.06 -5.74 -11.00
CA TYR A 414 13.32 -6.28 -9.68
C TYR A 414 14.24 -7.49 -9.82
N ALA A 415 15.51 -7.34 -9.43
CA ALA A 415 16.54 -8.33 -9.74
C ALA A 415 16.48 -8.76 -11.22
N ASP A 416 16.31 -10.05 -11.51
CA ASP A 416 16.17 -10.64 -12.84
C ASP A 416 14.77 -10.50 -13.46
N ASP A 417 13.73 -10.22 -12.66
CA ASP A 417 12.39 -9.95 -13.17
C ASP A 417 12.33 -8.55 -13.81
N THR A 418 12.16 -8.49 -15.14
CA THR A 418 12.02 -7.22 -15.86
C THR A 418 10.63 -7.09 -16.46
N GLN A 419 9.98 -5.97 -16.21
CA GLN A 419 8.60 -5.70 -16.60
C GLN A 419 8.50 -4.41 -17.43
N LEU A 420 7.76 -4.49 -18.53
CA LEU A 420 7.49 -3.36 -19.41
C LEU A 420 6.02 -2.97 -19.31
N TYR A 421 5.77 -1.66 -19.27
CA TYR A 421 4.43 -1.08 -19.16
C TYR A 421 4.20 -0.11 -20.30
N LEU A 422 3.16 -0.34 -21.08
CA LEU A 422 2.79 0.53 -22.19
C LEU A 422 1.28 0.75 -22.24
N SER A 423 0.85 2.00 -22.36
CA SER A 423 -0.56 2.35 -22.58
C SER A 423 -0.79 2.65 -24.07
N ILE A 424 -1.74 1.95 -24.68
CA ILE A 424 -2.05 2.00 -26.11
C ILE A 424 -3.45 2.56 -26.33
N LYS A 425 -3.60 3.48 -27.29
CA LYS A 425 -4.91 3.82 -27.85
C LYS A 425 -5.35 2.73 -28.85
N PRO A 426 -6.57 2.20 -28.78
CA PRO A 426 -7.08 1.20 -29.72
C PRO A 426 -6.92 1.63 -31.20
N GLU A 427 -7.03 2.93 -31.46
CA GLU A 427 -6.90 3.52 -32.81
C GLU A 427 -5.45 3.67 -33.30
N GLU A 428 -4.45 3.55 -32.41
CA GLU A 428 -3.02 3.72 -32.72
C GLU A 428 -2.28 2.38 -32.80
N THR A 429 -2.62 1.56 -33.81
CA THR A 429 -1.97 0.25 -34.07
C THR A 429 -0.45 0.33 -34.25
N ASN A 430 0.09 1.50 -34.64
CA ASN A 430 1.53 1.77 -34.70
C ASN A 430 2.25 1.62 -33.34
N GLN A 431 1.55 1.68 -32.21
CA GLN A 431 2.18 1.49 -30.90
C GLN A 431 2.52 0.03 -30.61
N LEU A 432 1.75 -0.93 -31.12
CA LEU A 432 2.12 -2.35 -31.02
C LEU A 432 3.45 -2.61 -31.72
N ALA A 433 3.65 -2.06 -32.92
CA ALA A 433 4.91 -2.16 -33.65
C ALA A 433 6.11 -1.62 -32.86
N LYS A 434 5.92 -0.55 -32.06
CA LYS A 434 6.97 -0.02 -31.16
C LYS A 434 7.33 -0.98 -30.03
N ILE A 435 6.35 -1.72 -29.51
CA ILE A 435 6.61 -2.76 -28.49
C ILE A 435 7.40 -3.90 -29.11
N GLN A 436 7.03 -4.32 -30.31
CA GLN A 436 7.75 -5.36 -31.03
C GLN A 436 9.20 -4.96 -31.31
N GLU A 437 9.42 -3.71 -31.73
CA GLU A 437 10.76 -3.15 -31.93
C GLU A 437 11.55 -3.05 -30.62
N CYS A 438 10.90 -2.60 -29.54
CA CYS A 438 11.50 -2.55 -28.20
C CYS A 438 11.96 -3.94 -27.73
N LEU A 439 11.09 -4.95 -27.81
CA LEU A 439 11.40 -6.32 -27.41
C LEU A 439 12.52 -6.92 -28.26
N LYS A 440 12.57 -6.59 -29.55
CA LYS A 440 13.66 -7.00 -30.44
C LYS A 440 14.99 -6.38 -30.02
N ASP A 441 15.01 -5.10 -29.71
CA ASP A 441 16.21 -4.39 -29.25
C ASP A 441 16.68 -4.92 -27.88
N ILE A 442 15.74 -5.18 -26.97
CA ILE A 442 16.02 -5.84 -25.68
C ILE A 442 16.64 -7.21 -25.90
N LYS A 443 16.02 -8.08 -26.70
CA LYS A 443 16.52 -9.44 -26.97
C LYS A 443 17.91 -9.41 -27.62
N THR A 444 18.10 -8.52 -28.59
CA THR A 444 19.40 -8.33 -29.26
C THR A 444 20.45 -7.90 -28.25
N TRP A 445 20.14 -6.91 -27.41
CA TRP A 445 21.07 -6.44 -26.39
C TRP A 445 21.36 -7.51 -25.34
N MET A 446 20.35 -8.22 -24.83
CA MET A 446 20.53 -9.32 -23.87
C MET A 446 21.48 -10.36 -24.45
N THR A 447 21.25 -10.79 -25.70
CA THR A 447 22.10 -11.75 -26.41
C THR A 447 23.54 -11.23 -26.55
N CYS A 448 23.74 -9.97 -26.94
CA CYS A 448 25.06 -9.35 -27.04
C CYS A 448 25.79 -9.23 -25.69
N ASN A 449 25.06 -9.33 -24.57
CA ASN A 449 25.60 -9.29 -23.22
C ASN A 449 25.45 -10.64 -22.51
N PHE A 450 25.40 -11.74 -23.27
CA PHE A 450 25.36 -13.11 -22.77
C PHE A 450 24.16 -13.47 -21.87
N LEU A 451 23.14 -12.62 -21.81
CA LEU A 451 21.90 -12.89 -21.09
C LEU A 451 20.92 -13.65 -22.00
N MET A 452 20.27 -14.67 -21.45
CA MET A 452 19.33 -15.51 -22.19
C MET A 452 17.89 -15.17 -21.81
N LEU A 453 17.21 -14.44 -22.69
CA LEU A 453 15.76 -14.19 -22.56
C LEU A 453 14.99 -15.47 -22.86
N ASN A 454 14.24 -15.95 -21.88
CA ASN A 454 13.40 -17.13 -22.00
C ASN A 454 12.07 -16.76 -22.67
N SER A 455 12.00 -17.02 -23.98
CA SER A 455 10.82 -16.68 -24.76
C SER A 455 9.58 -17.52 -24.39
N ASP A 456 9.77 -18.71 -23.82
CA ASP A 456 8.66 -19.61 -23.45
C ASP A 456 7.99 -19.22 -22.13
N ASN A 457 8.76 -18.63 -21.20
CA ASN A 457 8.26 -18.14 -19.92
C ASN A 457 7.93 -16.63 -19.92
N THR A 458 8.30 -15.91 -20.98
CA THR A 458 7.95 -14.49 -21.10
C THR A 458 6.44 -14.36 -21.31
N GLU A 459 5.75 -13.75 -20.36
CA GLU A 459 4.28 -13.62 -20.39
C GLU A 459 3.86 -12.20 -20.77
N VAL A 460 2.70 -12.07 -21.41
CA VAL A 460 2.08 -10.79 -21.76
C VAL A 460 0.62 -10.80 -21.36
N ILE A 461 0.16 -9.72 -20.72
CA ILE A 461 -1.25 -9.52 -20.38
C ILE A 461 -1.72 -8.14 -20.83
N LEU A 462 -2.93 -8.11 -21.37
CA LEU A 462 -3.65 -6.90 -21.76
C LEU A 462 -4.67 -6.58 -20.68
N LEU A 463 -4.55 -5.40 -20.08
CA LEU A 463 -5.44 -4.86 -19.07
C LEU A 463 -6.36 -3.79 -19.69
N GLY A 464 -7.63 -3.81 -19.30
CA GLY A 464 -8.63 -2.82 -19.70
C GLY A 464 -9.96 -3.43 -20.13
N PRO A 465 -10.94 -2.61 -20.55
CA PRO A 465 -12.28 -3.07 -20.91
C PRO A 465 -12.27 -4.16 -22.01
N GLU A 466 -13.13 -5.18 -21.86
CA GLU A 466 -13.23 -6.33 -22.79
C GLU A 466 -13.35 -5.92 -24.25
N HIS A 467 -14.27 -5.01 -24.56
CA HIS A 467 -14.51 -4.51 -25.90
C HIS A 467 -13.31 -3.81 -26.55
N LEU A 468 -12.40 -3.22 -25.76
CA LEU A 468 -11.17 -2.60 -26.25
C LEU A 468 -10.07 -3.66 -26.46
N ARG A 469 -9.94 -4.61 -25.52
CA ARG A 469 -9.02 -5.75 -25.65
C ARG A 469 -9.33 -6.57 -26.90
N ASP A 470 -10.60 -6.83 -27.19
CA ASP A 470 -11.02 -7.60 -28.36
C ASP A 470 -10.63 -6.93 -29.69
N GLN A 471 -10.58 -5.59 -29.73
CA GLN A 471 -10.12 -4.84 -30.91
C GLN A 471 -8.62 -5.02 -31.17
N LEU A 472 -7.79 -5.12 -30.12
CA LEU A 472 -6.35 -5.36 -30.26
C LEU A 472 -6.00 -6.84 -30.40
N SER A 473 -6.86 -7.75 -29.93
CA SER A 473 -6.60 -9.20 -29.88
C SER A 473 -6.27 -9.82 -31.25
N GLY A 474 -6.73 -9.21 -32.35
CA GLY A 474 -6.43 -9.65 -33.72
C GLY A 474 -5.06 -9.22 -34.27
N ASP A 475 -4.46 -8.16 -33.73
CA ASP A 475 -3.22 -7.51 -34.22
C ASP A 475 -1.98 -7.86 -33.40
N VAL A 476 -2.16 -8.69 -32.36
CA VAL A 476 -1.11 -9.06 -31.41
C VAL A 476 -0.25 -10.18 -32.03
N VAL A 477 0.53 -9.78 -33.03
CA VAL A 477 1.43 -10.64 -33.81
C VAL A 477 2.66 -10.98 -32.97
N SER A 478 2.92 -12.28 -32.85
CA SER A 478 4.08 -12.85 -32.16
C SER A 478 5.39 -12.15 -32.49
N VAL A 479 6.23 -11.93 -31.48
CA VAL A 479 7.58 -11.39 -31.65
C VAL A 479 8.56 -12.50 -31.37
N ASP A 480 9.18 -13.01 -32.43
CA ASP A 480 10.38 -13.86 -32.34
C ASP A 480 10.22 -15.08 -31.40
N GLY A 481 9.03 -15.68 -31.37
CA GLY A 481 8.65 -16.82 -30.54
C GLY A 481 7.79 -16.47 -29.31
N ILE A 482 7.76 -15.21 -28.88
CA ILE A 482 6.94 -14.74 -27.75
C ILE A 482 5.52 -14.46 -28.26
N SER A 483 4.55 -15.26 -27.81
CA SER A 483 3.14 -15.00 -28.11
C SER A 483 2.67 -13.81 -27.29
N LEU A 484 2.47 -12.67 -27.94
CA LEU A 484 2.00 -11.45 -27.26
C LEU A 484 0.53 -11.57 -26.77
N ALA A 485 -0.17 -12.68 -27.08
CA ALA A 485 -1.52 -12.97 -26.60
C ALA A 485 -1.61 -14.42 -26.12
N SER A 486 -2.13 -14.63 -24.90
CA SER A 486 -3.02 -15.77 -24.55
C SER A 486 -3.43 -15.79 -23.08
N ASN A 487 -2.62 -15.25 -22.17
CA ASN A 487 -2.86 -15.52 -20.75
C ASN A 487 -4.01 -14.68 -20.20
N THR A 488 -5.01 -15.35 -19.63
CA THR A 488 -6.12 -14.72 -18.88
C THR A 488 -5.67 -14.31 -17.48
N THR A 489 -4.61 -14.95 -17.00
CA THR A 489 -3.96 -14.65 -15.73
C THR A 489 -2.45 -14.76 -15.84
N VAL A 490 -1.70 -13.90 -15.16
CA VAL A 490 -0.24 -13.95 -15.07
C VAL A 490 0.17 -13.96 -13.60
N LYS A 491 1.21 -14.72 -13.26
CA LYS A 491 1.80 -14.68 -11.91
C LYS A 491 3.07 -13.83 -11.94
N ASN A 492 3.11 -12.78 -11.14
CA ASN A 492 4.25 -11.87 -11.06
C ASN A 492 4.59 -11.58 -9.60
N LEU A 493 5.86 -11.80 -9.22
CA LEU A 493 6.39 -11.66 -7.85
C LEU A 493 5.49 -12.23 -6.74
N GLY A 494 4.81 -13.36 -7.01
CA GLY A 494 3.92 -14.05 -6.07
C GLY A 494 2.43 -13.70 -6.17
N VAL A 495 2.06 -12.64 -6.87
CA VAL A 495 0.67 -12.20 -7.07
C VAL A 495 0.12 -12.71 -8.40
N ILE A 496 -1.17 -13.09 -8.42
CA ILE A 496 -1.84 -13.54 -9.65
C ILE A 496 -2.73 -12.40 -10.15
N PHE A 497 -2.41 -11.89 -11.33
CA PHE A 497 -3.17 -10.88 -12.05
C PHE A 497 -4.17 -11.56 -12.97
N ASP A 498 -5.33 -10.93 -13.13
CA ASP A 498 -6.24 -11.21 -14.23
C ASP A 498 -6.45 -9.95 -15.06
N ARG A 499 -7.01 -10.11 -16.26
CA ARG A 499 -7.10 -9.02 -17.23
C ARG A 499 -8.04 -7.87 -16.81
N ASP A 500 -8.92 -8.13 -15.86
CA ASP A 500 -9.89 -7.17 -15.32
C ASP A 500 -9.41 -6.63 -13.96
N LEU A 501 -8.19 -6.98 -13.54
CA LEU A 501 -7.62 -6.67 -12.22
C LEU A 501 -8.57 -7.05 -11.06
N SER A 502 -9.35 -8.12 -11.21
CA SER A 502 -10.31 -8.55 -10.18
C SER A 502 -9.65 -9.26 -8.99
N PHE A 503 -8.43 -9.77 -9.17
CA PHE A 503 -7.64 -10.56 -8.21
C PHE A 503 -8.34 -11.80 -7.63
N ASN A 504 -9.49 -12.21 -8.18
CA ASN A 504 -10.30 -13.30 -7.66
C ASN A 504 -9.52 -14.61 -7.51
N SER A 505 -8.67 -14.92 -8.50
CA SER A 505 -7.83 -16.11 -8.49
C SER A 505 -6.76 -16.06 -7.38
N HIS A 506 -6.15 -14.89 -7.17
CA HIS A 506 -5.16 -14.68 -6.12
C HIS A 506 -5.79 -14.81 -4.73
N VAL A 507 -6.90 -14.11 -4.47
CA VAL A 507 -7.62 -14.15 -3.19
C VAL A 507 -8.05 -15.57 -2.83
N LYS A 508 -8.58 -16.34 -3.79
CA LYS A 508 -8.94 -17.75 -3.59
C LYS A 508 -7.74 -18.61 -3.21
N GLN A 509 -6.59 -18.40 -3.86
CA GLN A 509 -5.37 -19.14 -3.55
C GLN A 509 -4.85 -18.82 -2.15
N ILE A 510 -4.75 -17.54 -1.79
CA ILE A 510 -4.27 -17.11 -0.46
C ILE A 510 -5.23 -17.61 0.62
N SER A 511 -6.54 -17.47 0.42
CA SER A 511 -7.55 -18.00 1.34
C SER A 511 -7.37 -19.50 1.56
N ARG A 512 -7.13 -20.28 0.49
CA ARG A 512 -6.90 -21.72 0.59
C ARG A 512 -5.62 -22.05 1.38
N ILE A 513 -4.53 -21.32 1.14
CA ILE A 513 -3.27 -21.48 1.87
C ILE A 513 -3.48 -21.15 3.35
N ALA A 514 -4.14 -20.03 3.66
CA ALA A 514 -4.46 -19.62 5.01
C ALA A 514 -5.32 -20.68 5.74
N PHE A 515 -6.39 -21.17 5.11
CA PHE A 515 -7.21 -22.26 5.67
C PHE A 515 -6.43 -23.55 5.89
N PHE A 516 -5.50 -23.89 4.99
CA PHE A 516 -4.63 -25.06 5.15
C PHE A 516 -3.72 -24.93 6.37
N HIS A 517 -3.07 -23.77 6.55
CA HIS A 517 -2.23 -23.53 7.73
C HIS A 517 -3.05 -23.46 9.01
N LEU A 518 -4.22 -22.81 9.01
CA LEU A 518 -5.14 -22.76 10.16
C LEU A 518 -5.64 -24.14 10.61
N ARG A 519 -5.75 -25.11 9.69
CA ARG A 519 -6.19 -26.48 10.00
C ARG A 519 -5.05 -27.38 10.51
N ASN A 520 -3.80 -26.96 10.33
CA ASN A 520 -2.60 -27.66 10.76
C ASN A 520 -1.98 -27.08 12.05
N ILE A 521 -2.58 -26.01 12.59
CA ILE A 521 -2.41 -25.54 13.97
C ILE A 521 -3.41 -26.29 14.84
#